data_AF-A0A0T5NX97-F1
#
_entry.id   AF-A0A0T5NX97-F1
#
_cell.length_a   1.000
_cell.length_b   1.000
_cell.length_c   1.000
_cell.angle_alpha   90.00
_cell.angle_beta   90.00
_cell.angle_gamma   90.00
#
_symmetry.space_group_name_H-M   'P 1'
#
loop_
_entity.id
_entity.type
_entity.pdbx_description
1 polymer ?
#
loop_
_entity_poly.entity_id
_entity_poly.type
_entity_poly.pdbx_seq_one_letter_code
_entity_poly.pdbx_strand_id
1 'polypeptide(L)'
;MIRRLSLALALVANPAAAEFVIEEGTFFVMHRDYDSKTNTFTDGAPEGEGDGCFQITRVDLPGETIDFTLVSGTITPWWSDGETFHPGFQNAFVPAIGFMENNPDAEWTDLLHEILKTVPDCAPPAS
;
A
#
# COMPACT_ATOMS: atom_id res chain seq x y z
N MET A 1 24.19 42.17 29.82
CA MET A 1 23.85 41.68 28.46
C MET A 1 23.40 40.23 28.59
N ILE A 2 22.11 39.93 28.37
CA ILE A 2 21.56 38.58 28.53
C ILE A 2 21.40 37.99 27.13
N ARG A 3 22.20 36.96 26.83
CA ARG A 3 22.23 36.23 25.56
C ARG A 3 21.02 35.29 25.54
N ARG A 4 19.98 35.62 24.77
CA ARG A 4 18.84 34.73 24.55
C ARG A 4 19.29 33.59 23.65
N LEU A 5 19.41 32.38 24.19
CA LEU A 5 19.48 31.17 23.37
C LEU A 5 18.07 30.91 22.82
N SER A 6 17.90 31.10 21.53
CA SER A 6 16.72 30.60 20.82
C SER A 6 16.90 29.10 20.61
N LEU A 7 16.17 28.31 21.40
CA LEU A 7 16.05 26.86 21.19
C LEU A 7 15.11 26.66 19.99
N ALA A 8 15.65 26.33 18.82
CA ALA A 8 14.85 25.88 17.69
C ALA A 8 14.37 24.46 17.99
N LEU A 9 13.12 24.31 18.44
CA LEU A 9 12.45 23.01 18.38
C LEU A 9 12.21 22.69 16.92
N ALA A 10 13.10 21.89 16.33
CA ALA A 10 12.79 21.17 15.11
C ALA A 10 11.74 20.11 15.48
N LEU A 11 10.46 20.41 15.27
CA LEU A 11 9.44 19.38 15.19
C LEU A 11 9.83 18.49 14.00
N VAL A 12 10.39 17.33 14.30
CA VAL A 12 10.33 16.17 13.39
C VAL A 12 8.85 15.83 13.29
N ALA A 13 8.14 16.50 12.39
CA ALA A 13 6.89 16.00 11.88
C ALA A 13 7.24 14.68 11.19
N ASN A 14 6.97 13.55 11.84
CA ASN A 14 6.81 12.31 11.09
C ASN A 14 5.75 12.65 10.04
N PRO A 15 6.07 12.63 8.74
CA PRO A 15 5.04 12.78 7.75
C PRO A 15 4.09 11.62 8.03
N ALA A 16 2.88 11.93 8.49
CA ALA A 16 1.81 10.94 8.48
C ALA A 16 1.85 10.36 7.08
N ALA A 17 2.07 9.04 6.97
CA ALA A 17 2.00 8.38 5.69
C ALA A 17 0.67 8.81 5.06
N ALA A 18 0.72 9.38 3.85
CA ALA A 18 -0.50 9.79 3.18
C ALA A 18 -1.41 8.55 3.12
N GLU A 19 -2.62 8.71 3.66
CA GLU A 19 -3.67 7.70 3.63
C GLU A 19 -3.87 7.24 2.18
N PHE A 20 -4.08 5.94 1.98
CA PHE A 20 -4.30 5.40 0.65
C PHE A 20 -5.55 5.99 0.00
N VAL A 21 -5.45 6.34 -1.28
CA VAL A 21 -6.55 6.91 -2.08
C VAL A 21 -7.00 5.89 -3.13
N ILE A 22 -8.30 5.61 -3.18
CA ILE A 22 -8.91 4.75 -4.19
C ILE A 22 -9.46 5.64 -5.32
N GLU A 23 -8.60 5.96 -6.28
CA GLU A 23 -8.94 6.71 -7.49
C GLU A 23 -8.09 6.23 -8.66
N GLU A 24 -8.66 6.20 -9.86
CA GLU A 24 -7.91 5.92 -11.10
C GLU A 24 -6.71 6.86 -11.24
N GLY A 25 -5.58 6.31 -11.64
CA GLY A 25 -4.32 7.03 -11.76
C GLY A 25 -3.51 7.14 -10.47
N THR A 26 -4.06 6.76 -9.31
CA THR A 26 -3.33 6.76 -8.04
C THR A 26 -2.17 5.78 -8.08
N PHE A 27 -0.98 6.25 -7.71
CA PHE A 27 0.19 5.40 -7.47
C PHE A 27 0.24 4.94 -6.03
N PHE A 28 0.60 3.68 -5.82
CA PHE A 28 0.67 3.11 -4.48
C PHE A 28 1.75 2.03 -4.35
N VAL A 29 2.14 1.80 -3.10
CA VAL A 29 3.02 0.72 -2.67
C VAL A 29 2.37 -0.03 -1.51
N MET A 30 2.73 -1.28 -1.32
CA MET A 30 2.38 -2.02 -0.10
C MET A 30 3.35 -1.62 1.02
N HIS A 31 2.86 -1.42 2.24
CA HIS A 31 3.71 -1.06 3.38
C HIS A 31 3.44 -1.87 4.65
N ARG A 32 2.36 -2.65 4.69
CA ARG A 32 2.02 -3.55 5.79
C ARG A 32 1.48 -4.86 5.25
N ASP A 33 1.56 -5.89 6.07
CA ASP A 33 0.98 -7.21 5.82
C ASP A 33 -0.20 -7.45 6.77
N TYR A 34 -1.18 -8.24 6.33
CA TYR A 34 -2.31 -8.68 7.14
C TYR A 34 -2.32 -10.21 7.28
N ASP A 35 -2.21 -10.69 8.53
CA ASP A 35 -2.33 -12.11 8.85
C ASP A 35 -3.77 -12.44 9.28
N SER A 36 -4.49 -13.13 8.40
CA SER A 36 -5.87 -13.57 8.64
C SER A 36 -6.00 -14.63 9.74
N LYS A 37 -4.94 -15.34 10.13
CA LYS A 37 -5.03 -16.33 11.21
C LYS A 37 -5.01 -15.69 12.59
N THR A 38 -4.30 -14.58 12.72
CA THR A 38 -4.16 -13.86 13.99
C THR A 38 -4.99 -12.57 14.03
N ASN A 39 -5.57 -12.17 12.90
CA ASN A 39 -6.26 -10.90 12.70
C ASN A 39 -5.39 -9.70 13.12
N THR A 40 -4.15 -9.69 12.63
CA THR A 40 -3.18 -8.64 12.96
C THR A 40 -2.51 -8.06 11.73
N PHE A 41 -2.05 -6.83 11.88
CA PHE A 41 -1.26 -6.14 10.88
C PHE A 41 0.19 -6.03 11.34
N THR A 42 1.12 -6.28 10.43
CA THR A 42 2.56 -6.15 10.69
C THR A 42 3.15 -5.04 9.82
N ASP A 43 4.04 -4.24 10.40
CA ASP A 43 4.78 -3.21 9.67
C ASP A 43 5.79 -3.84 8.70
N GLY A 44 5.81 -3.32 7.47
CA GLY A 44 6.60 -3.87 6.37
C GLY A 44 5.73 -4.70 5.43
N ALA A 45 5.96 -4.54 4.13
CA ALA A 45 5.35 -5.41 3.13
C ALA A 45 5.91 -6.84 3.24
N PRO A 46 5.13 -7.86 2.84
CA PRO A 46 5.62 -9.22 2.67
C PRO A 46 6.88 -9.29 1.80
N GLU A 47 7.72 -10.29 2.06
CA GLU A 47 8.88 -10.55 1.23
C GLU A 47 8.48 -10.73 -0.24
N GLY A 48 9.11 -9.96 -1.13
CA GLY A 48 8.80 -9.97 -2.56
C GLY A 48 7.61 -9.12 -2.98
N GLU A 49 6.84 -8.51 -2.07
CA GLU A 49 5.70 -7.66 -2.43
C GLU A 49 5.96 -6.16 -2.17
N GLY A 50 6.95 -5.82 -1.36
CA GLY A 50 7.31 -4.43 -1.03
C GLY A 50 8.07 -3.65 -2.11
N ASP A 51 8.62 -4.34 -3.11
CA ASP A 51 9.46 -3.71 -4.15
C ASP A 51 8.63 -3.17 -5.33
N GLY A 52 7.33 -3.50 -5.40
CA GLY A 52 6.44 -3.07 -6.46
C GLY A 52 5.82 -1.70 -6.20
N CYS A 53 5.81 -0.85 -7.22
CA CYS A 53 4.97 0.35 -7.26
C CYS A 53 3.93 0.21 -8.37
N PHE A 54 2.68 0.45 -8.01
CA PHE A 54 1.53 0.17 -8.85
C PHE A 54 0.75 1.45 -9.16
N GLN A 55 -0.07 1.39 -10.21
CA GLN A 55 -1.06 2.40 -10.52
C GLN A 55 -2.44 1.78 -10.62
N ILE A 56 -3.44 2.38 -9.98
CA ILE A 56 -4.85 2.03 -10.18
C ILE A 56 -5.24 2.41 -11.61
N THR A 57 -5.74 1.44 -12.37
CA THR A 57 -6.16 1.63 -13.76
C THR A 57 -7.67 1.68 -13.93
N ARG A 58 -8.44 1.15 -12.96
CA ARG A 58 -9.91 1.20 -12.94
C ARG A 58 -10.43 1.06 -11.51
N VAL A 59 -11.48 1.80 -11.17
CA VAL A 59 -12.25 1.61 -9.92
C VAL A 59 -13.70 1.24 -10.25
N ASP A 60 -14.13 0.05 -9.86
CA ASP A 60 -15.52 -0.41 -9.98
C ASP A 60 -15.98 -1.01 -8.65
N LEU A 61 -16.28 -0.14 -7.67
CA LEU A 61 -16.76 -0.55 -6.35
C LEU A 61 -18.16 -1.22 -6.39
N PRO A 62 -19.13 -0.79 -7.24
CA PRO A 62 -20.38 -1.54 -7.43
C PRO A 62 -20.16 -2.95 -7.98
N GLY A 63 -19.13 -3.14 -8.82
CA GLY A 63 -18.65 -4.44 -9.28
C GLY A 63 -17.61 -5.10 -8.38
N GLU A 64 -17.30 -4.50 -7.23
CA GLU A 64 -16.34 -4.97 -6.22
C GLU A 64 -14.93 -5.26 -6.78
N THR A 65 -14.41 -4.41 -7.68
CA THR A 65 -13.06 -4.56 -8.22
C THR A 65 -12.29 -3.24 -8.28
N ILE A 66 -10.98 -3.32 -8.05
CA ILE A 66 -10.02 -2.25 -8.34
C ILE A 66 -8.90 -2.85 -9.17
N ASP A 67 -8.80 -2.46 -10.44
CA ASP A 67 -7.73 -2.95 -11.31
C ASP A 67 -6.48 -2.08 -11.12
N PHE A 68 -5.31 -2.72 -11.24
CA PHE A 68 -4.03 -2.03 -11.17
C PHE A 68 -2.98 -2.64 -12.09
N THR A 69 -1.94 -1.86 -12.37
CA THR A 69 -0.77 -2.29 -13.14
C THR A 69 0.51 -2.01 -12.37
N LEU A 70 1.47 -2.94 -12.41
CA LEU A 70 2.82 -2.76 -11.90
C LEU A 70 3.57 -1.77 -12.81
N VAL A 71 4.01 -0.64 -12.27
CA VAL A 71 4.68 0.44 -13.01
C VAL A 71 6.20 0.34 -12.89
N SER A 72 6.71 0.01 -11.70
CA SER A 72 8.14 -0.12 -11.44
C SER A 72 8.45 -1.18 -10.39
N GLY A 73 9.70 -1.66 -10.38
CA GLY A 73 10.13 -2.73 -9.47
C GLY A 73 9.70 -4.11 -9.95
N THR A 74 9.58 -5.03 -9.01
CA THR A 74 9.14 -6.43 -9.24
C THR A 74 8.29 -6.88 -8.09
N ILE A 75 7.42 -7.87 -8.33
CA ILE A 75 6.70 -8.55 -7.25
C ILE A 75 6.80 -10.07 -7.37
N THR A 76 6.85 -10.75 -6.24
CA THR A 76 6.76 -12.23 -6.12
C THR A 76 5.71 -12.55 -5.08
N PRO A 77 4.42 -12.46 -5.44
CA PRO A 77 3.35 -12.57 -4.46
C PRO A 77 3.16 -14.02 -4.02
N TRP A 78 2.64 -14.23 -2.81
CA TRP A 78 2.52 -15.58 -2.21
C TRP A 78 1.72 -16.59 -3.05
N TRP A 79 0.82 -16.12 -3.92
CA TRP A 79 -0.01 -16.95 -4.79
C TRP A 79 0.64 -17.29 -6.14
N SER A 80 1.84 -16.79 -6.43
CA SER A 80 2.50 -16.98 -7.74
C SER A 80 3.35 -18.23 -7.85
N ASP A 81 3.38 -19.10 -6.83
CA ASP A 81 4.27 -20.26 -6.75
C ASP A 81 5.76 -19.90 -7.00
N GLY A 82 6.16 -18.69 -6.60
CA GLY A 82 7.52 -18.18 -6.73
C GLY A 82 7.82 -17.49 -8.07
N GLU A 83 6.82 -17.28 -8.93
CA GLU A 83 6.97 -16.45 -10.12
C GLU A 83 7.13 -14.97 -9.74
N THR A 84 8.14 -14.33 -10.34
CA THR A 84 8.38 -12.89 -10.22
C THR A 84 7.79 -12.15 -11.41
N PHE A 85 6.92 -11.19 -11.15
CA PHE A 85 6.31 -10.32 -12.14
C PHE A 85 7.10 -9.01 -12.30
N HIS A 86 7.02 -8.47 -13.52
CA HIS A 86 7.75 -7.28 -13.97
C HIS A 86 6.78 -6.18 -14.41
N PRO A 87 7.25 -4.93 -14.60
CA PRO A 87 6.40 -3.83 -15.03
C PRO A 87 5.55 -4.16 -16.26
N GLY A 88 4.28 -3.76 -16.21
CA GLY A 88 3.24 -4.15 -17.17
C GLY A 88 2.37 -5.32 -16.69
N PHE A 89 2.74 -6.03 -15.63
CA PHE A 89 1.85 -6.98 -14.97
C PHE A 89 0.56 -6.29 -14.49
N GLN A 90 -0.58 -6.94 -14.70
CA GLN A 90 -1.90 -6.42 -14.35
C GLN A 90 -2.62 -7.40 -13.43
N ASN A 91 -3.35 -6.87 -12.45
CA ASN A 91 -4.20 -7.66 -11.58
C ASN A 91 -5.33 -6.77 -11.01
N ALA A 92 -6.20 -7.36 -10.21
CA ALA A 92 -7.26 -6.65 -9.53
C ALA A 92 -7.29 -7.00 -8.04
N PHE A 93 -7.65 -6.02 -7.21
CA PHE A 93 -8.16 -6.30 -5.88
C PHE A 93 -9.64 -6.66 -5.98
N VAL A 94 -10.02 -7.66 -5.20
CA VAL A 94 -11.40 -8.16 -5.02
C VAL A 94 -11.66 -8.31 -3.52
N PRO A 95 -12.92 -8.47 -3.08
CA PRO A 95 -13.23 -8.61 -1.67
C PRO A 95 -12.37 -9.66 -0.98
N ALA A 96 -11.62 -9.22 0.04
CA ALA A 96 -10.72 -10.07 0.80
C ALA A 96 -11.52 -10.88 1.83
N ILE A 97 -12.06 -12.03 1.41
CA ILE A 97 -12.94 -12.88 2.24
C ILE A 97 -12.34 -13.14 3.63
N GLY A 98 -11.05 -13.48 3.71
CA GLY A 98 -10.39 -13.75 5.01
C GLY A 98 -10.25 -12.52 5.92
N PHE A 99 -10.28 -11.30 5.38
CA PHE A 99 -10.36 -10.08 6.19
C PHE A 99 -11.79 -9.85 6.69
N MET A 100 -12.77 -9.97 5.79
CA MET A 100 -14.19 -9.76 6.10
C MET A 100 -14.74 -10.79 7.09
N GLU A 101 -14.28 -12.05 7.03
CA GLU A 101 -14.67 -13.09 7.99
C GLU A 101 -14.25 -12.75 9.42
N ASN A 102 -13.07 -12.14 9.59
CA ASN A 102 -12.57 -11.71 10.90
C ASN A 102 -13.15 -10.36 11.35
N ASN A 103 -13.63 -9.54 10.40
CA ASN A 103 -14.07 -8.16 10.61
C ASN A 103 -15.43 -7.95 9.91
N PRO A 104 -16.53 -8.49 10.47
CA PRO A 104 -17.83 -8.55 9.79
C PRO A 104 -18.51 -7.19 9.56
N ASP A 105 -18.06 -6.16 10.28
CA ASP A 105 -18.56 -4.78 10.16
C ASP A 105 -17.66 -3.91 9.27
N ALA A 106 -16.56 -4.45 8.75
CA ALA A 106 -15.61 -3.72 7.92
C ALA A 106 -15.92 -3.88 6.42
N GLU A 107 -15.66 -2.84 5.66
CA GLU A 107 -15.66 -2.90 4.20
C GLU A 107 -14.36 -3.55 3.73
N TRP A 108 -14.39 -4.30 2.63
CA TRP A 108 -13.17 -4.95 2.13
C TRP A 108 -12.08 -3.94 1.72
N THR A 109 -12.47 -2.71 1.38
CA THR A 109 -11.55 -1.60 1.10
C THR A 109 -10.83 -1.09 2.34
N ASP A 110 -11.35 -1.33 3.54
CA ASP A 110 -10.68 -0.95 4.79
C ASP A 110 -9.32 -1.65 4.92
N LEU A 111 -9.23 -2.90 4.45
CA LEU A 111 -7.96 -3.61 4.34
C LEU A 111 -6.96 -2.85 3.48
N LEU A 112 -7.40 -2.33 2.33
CA LEU A 112 -6.51 -1.61 1.41
C LEU A 112 -5.98 -0.33 2.04
N HIS A 113 -6.80 0.39 2.79
CA HIS A 113 -6.38 1.57 3.55
C HIS A 113 -5.34 1.26 4.64
N GLU A 114 -5.33 0.02 5.15
CA GLU A 114 -4.38 -0.42 6.17
C GLU A 114 -3.05 -0.94 5.60
N ILE A 115 -3.07 -1.56 4.40
CA ILE A 115 -1.88 -2.25 3.84
C ILE A 115 -1.19 -1.47 2.70
N LEU A 116 -1.90 -0.54 2.07
CA LEU A 116 -1.39 0.25 0.95
C LEU A 116 -1.12 1.69 1.36
N LYS A 117 -0.20 2.32 0.64
CA LYS A 117 0.16 3.73 0.82
C LYS A 117 0.23 4.42 -0.52
N THR A 118 -0.40 5.58 -0.64
CA THR A 118 -0.28 6.43 -1.82
C THR A 118 1.11 7.06 -1.90
N VAL A 119 1.68 7.07 -3.10
CA VAL A 119 2.95 7.71 -3.44
C VAL A 119 2.76 8.70 -4.58
N PRO A 120 3.56 9.77 -4.67
CA PRO A 120 3.38 10.80 -5.70
C PRO A 120 3.70 10.30 -7.12
N ASP A 121 4.63 9.35 -7.24
CA ASP A 121 5.00 8.69 -8.49
C ASP A 121 5.62 7.31 -8.21
N CYS A 122 5.79 6.53 -9.28
CA CYS A 122 6.56 5.29 -9.27
C CYS A 122 7.98 5.52 -9.86
N ALA A 123 8.61 6.66 -9.58
CA ALA A 123 9.99 6.85 -9.98
C ALA A 123 10.88 5.80 -9.28
N PRO A 124 11.87 5.22 -9.96
CA PRO A 124 12.88 4.41 -9.28
C PRO A 124 13.48 5.24 -8.14
N PRO A 125 13.74 4.65 -6.96
CA PRO A 125 14.39 5.39 -5.89
C PRO A 125 15.68 6.02 -6.42
N ALA A 126 15.84 7.33 -6.18
CA ALA A 126 17.03 8.05 -6.59
C ALA A 126 18.26 7.32 -6.01
N SER A 127 19.12 6.84 -6.91
CA SER A 127 20.35 6.10 -6.58
C SER A 127 21.34 6.95 -5.81
#